data_AF-A0AA50H762-F1
#
_entry.id   AF-A0AA50H762-F1
#
_cell.length_a   1.000
_cell.length_b   1.000
_cell.length_c   1.000
_cell.angle_alpha   90.00
_cell.angle_beta   90.00
_cell.angle_gamma   90.00
#
_symmetry.space_group_name_H-M   'P 1'
#
loop_
_entity.id
_entity.type
_entity.pdbx_description
1 polymer ?
#
loop_
_entity_poly.entity_id
_entity_poly.type
_entity_poly.pdbx_seq_one_letter_code
_entity_poly.pdbx_strand_id
1 'polypeptide(L)'
;MAANAYVRARIDQALKDDATVVLDSLGLTISDVMRMTLTRIAREKALPVELTRPNAETLVAIEEARAIKAQRRNGFANAEDLVSSIEASESGA
;
A
#
# COMPACT_ATOMS: atom_id res chain seq x y z
N MET A 1 -27.73 6.16 -17.47
CA MET A 1 -27.87 4.71 -17.25
C MET A 1 -27.53 4.43 -15.78
N ALA A 2 -28.38 3.70 -15.06
CA ALA A 2 -28.05 3.29 -13.70
C ALA A 2 -26.94 2.24 -13.75
N ALA A 3 -25.75 2.58 -13.25
CA ALA A 3 -24.61 1.67 -13.20
C ALA A 3 -24.82 0.66 -12.07
N ASN A 4 -25.47 -0.46 -12.39
CA ASN A 4 -25.81 -1.52 -11.42
C ASN A 4 -24.68 -2.57 -11.35
N ALA A 5 -23.52 -2.19 -10.81
CA ALA A 5 -22.44 -3.11 -10.52
C ALA A 5 -22.45 -3.51 -9.04
N TYR A 6 -22.18 -4.79 -8.75
CA TYR A 6 -22.12 -5.31 -7.39
C TYR A 6 -20.67 -5.52 -6.94
N VAL A 7 -20.38 -5.14 -5.69
CA VAL A 7 -19.14 -5.50 -5.02
C VAL A 7 -19.43 -6.69 -4.11
N ARG A 8 -18.74 -7.81 -4.32
CA ARG A 8 -18.81 -9.00 -3.46
C ARG A 8 -17.40 -9.32 -2.96
N ALA A 9 -17.24 -9.37 -1.65
CA ALA A 9 -15.99 -9.72 -0.99
C ALA A 9 -16.25 -10.85 0.02
N ARG A 10 -15.37 -11.85 0.06
CA ARG A 10 -15.39 -12.85 1.13
C ARG A 10 -14.77 -12.21 2.37
N ILE A 11 -15.46 -12.29 3.49
CA ILE A 11 -14.99 -11.82 4.78
C ILE A 11 -15.34 -12.86 5.84
N ASP A 12 -14.61 -12.86 6.94
CA ASP A 12 -14.96 -13.65 8.11
C ASP A 12 -16.30 -13.19 8.70
N GLN A 13 -17.11 -14.14 9.16
CA GLN A 13 -18.47 -13.84 9.64
C GLN A 13 -18.43 -13.03 10.94
N ALA A 14 -17.53 -13.34 11.88
CA ALA A 14 -17.41 -12.57 13.12
C ALA A 14 -16.94 -11.14 12.83
N LEU A 15 -15.96 -10.97 11.92
CA LEU A 15 -15.53 -9.65 11.47
C LEU A 15 -16.68 -8.83 10.86
N LYS A 16 -17.54 -9.47 10.06
CA LYS A 16 -18.70 -8.80 9.46
C LYS A 16 -19.65 -8.28 10.54
N ASP A 17 -19.93 -9.11 11.54
CA ASP A 17 -20.91 -8.81 12.57
C ASP A 17 -20.38 -7.69 13.48
N ASP A 18 -19.11 -7.78 13.89
CA ASP A 18 -18.43 -6.73 14.68
C ASP A 18 -18.43 -5.38 13.95
N ALA A 19 -18.06 -5.38 12.66
CA ALA A 19 -18.06 -4.16 11.85
C ALA A 19 -19.47 -3.59 11.68
N THR A 20 -20.50 -4.44 11.55
CA THR A 20 -21.89 -4.00 11.43
C THR A 20 -22.33 -3.25 12.69
N VAL A 21 -22.06 -3.79 13.88
CA VAL A 21 -22.40 -3.14 15.15
C VAL A 21 -21.76 -1.76 15.27
N VAL A 22 -20.47 -1.64 14.93
CA VAL A 22 -19.75 -0.35 14.98
C VAL A 22 -20.35 0.64 14.00
N LEU A 23 -20.60 0.24 12.75
CA LEU A 23 -21.12 1.14 11.72
C LEU A 23 -22.58 1.54 11.98
N ASP A 24 -23.41 0.65 12.50
CA ASP A 24 -24.79 0.95 12.89
C ASP A 24 -24.84 2.02 13.99
N SER A 25 -23.86 2.01 14.93
CA SER A 25 -23.75 3.07 15.94
C SER A 25 -23.50 4.47 15.35
N LEU A 26 -22.98 4.52 14.12
CA LEU A 26 -22.74 5.73 13.34
C LEU A 26 -23.86 5.99 12.29
N GLY A 27 -24.88 5.14 12.22
CA GLY A 27 -25.95 5.23 11.22
C GLY A 27 -25.50 4.89 9.80
N LEU A 28 -24.45 4.08 9.65
CA LEU A 28 -23.88 3.68 8.37
C LEU A 28 -24.02 2.17 8.17
N THR A 29 -24.26 1.75 6.93
CA THR A 29 -24.14 0.33 6.57
C THR A 29 -22.75 0.02 6.01
N ILE A 30 -22.35 -1.26 6.00
CA ILE A 30 -21.14 -1.72 5.29
C ILE A 30 -21.15 -1.24 3.83
N SER A 31 -22.33 -1.24 3.19
CA SER A 31 -22.45 -0.81 1.80
C SER A 31 -22.18 0.69 1.62
N ASP A 32 -22.55 1.52 2.60
CA ASP A 32 -22.26 2.97 2.57
C ASP A 32 -20.76 3.22 2.67
N VAL A 33 -20.11 2.57 3.64
CA VAL A 33 -18.66 2.68 3.83
C VAL A 33 -17.92 2.19 2.59
N MET A 34 -18.29 1.04 2.02
CA MET A 34 -17.66 0.53 0.81
C MET A 34 -17.82 1.49 -0.38
N ARG A 35 -18.99 2.12 -0.55
CA ARG A 35 -19.18 3.16 -1.58
C ARG A 35 -18.30 4.37 -1.34
N MET A 36 -18.23 4.87 -0.11
CA MET A 36 -17.40 6.02 0.26
C MET A 36 -15.92 5.73 0.01
N THR A 37 -15.43 4.57 0.46
CA THR A 37 -14.04 4.13 0.30
C THR A 37 -13.68 3.99 -1.18
N LEU A 38 -14.50 3.30 -1.99
CA LEU A 38 -14.23 3.13 -3.42
C LEU A 38 -14.31 4.47 -4.18
N THR A 39 -15.23 5.35 -3.81
CA THR A 39 -15.31 6.70 -4.37
C THR A 39 -14.04 7.49 -4.07
N ARG A 40 -13.53 7.41 -2.84
CA ARG A 40 -12.31 8.10 -2.44
C ARG A 40 -11.09 7.57 -3.19
N ILE A 41 -10.94 6.25 -3.31
CA ILE A 41 -9.87 5.63 -4.12
C ILE A 41 -9.92 6.10 -5.57
N ALA A 42 -11.11 6.09 -6.18
CA ALA A 42 -11.28 6.49 -7.56
C ALA A 42 -10.91 7.97 -7.80
N ARG A 43 -11.21 8.85 -6.84
CA ARG A 43 -10.95 10.29 -6.90
C ARG A 43 -9.50 10.65 -6.58
N GLU A 44 -8.96 10.11 -5.49
CA GLU A 44 -7.65 10.50 -4.95
C GLU A 44 -6.50 9.67 -5.51
N LYS A 45 -6.78 8.55 -6.20
CA LYS A 45 -5.76 7.60 -6.70
C LYS A 45 -4.85 7.06 -5.59
N ALA A 46 -5.34 7.09 -4.35
CA ALA A 46 -4.66 6.64 -3.16
C ALA A 46 -5.60 5.79 -2.30
N LEU A 47 -5.02 4.91 -1.49
CA LEU A 47 -5.79 4.16 -0.51
C LEU A 47 -6.12 5.05 0.69
N PRO A 48 -7.36 5.00 1.20
CA PRO A 48 -7.82 5.86 2.29
C PRO A 48 -7.39 5.36 3.68
N VAL A 49 -6.44 4.43 3.73
CA VAL A 49 -5.78 3.97 4.94
C VAL A 49 -4.29 4.19 4.76
N GLU A 50 -3.62 4.67 5.79
CA GLU A 50 -2.17 4.76 5.78
C GLU A 50 -1.59 3.33 5.77
N LEU A 51 -0.91 2.96 4.68
CA LEU A 51 -0.12 1.73 4.62
C LEU A 51 1.17 1.94 5.42
N THR A 52 1.06 1.93 6.74
CA THR A 52 2.16 2.24 7.66
C THR A 52 3.18 1.10 7.76
N ARG A 53 2.82 -0.12 7.35
CA ARG A 53 3.69 -1.29 7.44
C ARG A 53 4.11 -1.78 6.04
N PRO A 54 5.41 -1.68 5.69
CA PRO A 54 5.94 -2.34 4.51
C PRO A 54 5.75 -3.86 4.58
N ASN A 55 5.65 -4.51 3.42
CA ASN A 55 5.60 -5.96 3.35
C ASN A 55 6.95 -6.59 3.76
N ALA A 56 6.98 -7.91 3.94
CA ALA A 56 8.18 -8.62 4.41
C ALA A 56 9.40 -8.42 3.50
N GLU A 57 9.20 -8.48 2.18
CA GLU A 57 10.27 -8.25 1.19
C GLU A 57 10.85 -6.83 1.30
N THR A 58 9.99 -5.82 1.40
CA THR A 58 10.41 -4.42 1.54
C THR A 58 11.16 -4.20 2.86
N LEU A 59 10.75 -4.87 3.95
CA LEU A 59 11.46 -4.80 5.23
C LEU A 59 12.88 -5.36 5.11
N VAL A 60 13.05 -6.51 4.46
CA VAL A 60 14.38 -7.11 4.21
C VAL A 60 15.24 -6.16 3.37
N ALA A 61 14.70 -5.63 2.27
CA ALA A 61 15.43 -4.68 1.41
C ALA A 61 15.86 -3.41 2.18
N ILE A 62 15.03 -2.90 3.09
CA ILE A 62 15.37 -1.75 3.96
C ILE A 62 16.50 -2.12 4.92
N GLU A 63 16.49 -3.32 5.51
CA GLU A 63 17.54 -3.79 6.41
C GLU A 63 18.88 -3.96 5.66
N GLU A 64 18.85 -4.55 4.46
CA GLU A 64 20.02 -4.67 3.58
C GLU A 64 20.58 -3.29 3.20
N ALA A 65 19.73 -2.36 2.79
CA ALA A 65 20.12 -1.00 2.47
C ALA A 65 20.77 -0.28 3.68
N ARG A 66 20.23 -0.49 4.89
CA ARG A 66 20.81 0.05 6.13
C ARG A 66 22.18 -0.55 6.43
N ALA A 67 22.35 -1.86 6.23
CA ALA A 67 23.63 -2.54 6.41
C ALA A 67 24.70 -2.02 5.43
N ILE A 68 24.34 -1.88 4.15
CA ILE A 68 25.21 -1.30 3.11
C ILE A 68 25.64 0.12 3.47
N LYS A 69 24.71 0.94 3.96
CA LYS A 69 25.01 2.31 4.41
C LYS A 69 25.94 2.33 5.63
N ALA A 70 25.76 1.42 6.59
CA ALA A 70 26.59 1.32 7.78
C ALA A 70 28.05 0.95 7.46
N GLN A 71 28.28 0.20 6.37
CA GLN A 71 29.61 -0.15 5.88
C GLN A 71 30.35 1.04 5.21
N ARG A 72 29.77 2.25 5.21
CA ARG A 72 30.36 3.49 4.66
C ARG A 72 30.91 3.32 3.24
N ARG A 73 30.20 2.57 2.37
CA ARG A 73 30.46 2.69 0.93
C ARG A 73 30.31 4.17 0.55
N ASN A 74 31.31 4.71 -0.15
CA ASN A 74 31.28 6.07 -0.64
C ASN A 74 29.98 6.27 -1.41
N GLY A 75 29.23 7.32 -1.07
CA GLY A 75 28.10 7.75 -1.87
C GLY A 75 28.56 8.14 -3.27
N PHE A 76 27.61 8.31 -4.18
CA PHE A 76 27.88 8.80 -5.52
C PHE A 76 28.09 10.33 -5.47
N ALA A 77 29.00 10.85 -6.29
CA ALA A 77 29.31 12.28 -6.28
C ALA A 77 28.20 13.11 -6.95
N ASN A 78 27.44 12.50 -7.86
CA ASN A 78 26.32 13.12 -8.57
C ASN A 78 25.28 12.06 -8.98
N ALA A 79 24.17 12.51 -9.59
CA ALA A 79 23.08 11.62 -10.01
C ALA A 79 23.45 10.71 -11.19
N GLU A 80 24.35 11.15 -12.07
CA GLU A 80 24.81 10.37 -13.23
C GLU A 80 25.61 9.14 -12.77
N ASP A 81 26.57 9.33 -11.84
CA ASP A 81 27.34 8.25 -11.22
C ASP A 81 26.43 7.18 -10.57
N LEU A 82 25.34 7.61 -9.93
CA LEU A 82 24.35 6.71 -9.32
C LEU A 82 23.63 5.90 -10.40
N VAL A 83 23.05 6.56 -11.40
CA VAL A 83 22.25 5.90 -12.45
C VAL A 83 23.11 4.91 -13.23
N SER A 84 24.32 5.30 -13.64
CA SER A 84 25.24 4.40 -14.34
C SER A 84 25.60 3.15 -13.52
N SER A 85 25.69 3.27 -12.18
CA SER A 85 25.95 2.11 -11.31
C SER A 85 24.78 1.14 -11.24
N ILE A 86 23.54 1.63 -11.32
CA ILE A 86 22.32 0.81 -11.31
C ILE A 86 22.20 0.06 -12.65
N GLU A 87 22.34 0.76 -13.76
CA GLU A 87 22.29 0.17 -15.10
C GLU A 87 23.39 -0.88 -15.31
N ALA A 88 24.61 -0.61 -14.81
CA ALA A 88 25.70 -1.59 -14.84
C ALA A 88 25.42 -2.83 -13.97
N SER A 89 24.65 -2.69 -12.88
CA SER A 89 24.23 -3.82 -12.04
C SER A 89 23.09 -4.65 -12.63
N GLU A 90 22.24 -4.06 -13.48
CA GLU A 90 21.18 -4.77 -14.21
C GLU A 90 21.72 -5.59 -15.40
N SER A 91 22.79 -5.14 -16.05
CA SER A 91 23.40 -5.83 -17.20
C SER A 91 24.21 -7.09 -16.84
N GLY A 92 24.30 -7.44 -15.56
CA GLY A 92 25.10 -8.56 -15.05
C GLY A 92 24.32 -9.78 -14.54
N ALA A 93 23.00 -9.84 -14.77
CA ALA A 93 22.14 -10.98 -14.44
C ALA A 93 21.84 -11.86 -15.64
#